data_AF-A0A165NWB4-F1
#
_entry.id   AF-A0A165NWB4-F1
#
_cell.length_a   1.000
_cell.length_b   1.000
_cell.length_c   1.000
_cell.angle_alpha   90.00
_cell.angle_beta   90.00
_cell.angle_gamma   90.00
#
_symmetry.space_group_name_H-M   'P 1'
#
loop_
_entity.id
_entity.type
_entity.pdbx_description
1 polymer ?
#
loop_
_entity_poly.entity_id
_entity_poly.type
_entity_poly.pdbx_seq_one_letter_code
_entity_poly.pdbx_strand_id
1 'polypeptide(L)'
;MKAQSNFNTEAILTHVNKHIQECTEDFYNQSDFKPTFICLVGSRVAGTNKEYSDLDIAIQYKGDAREGDIHHALNSIPLSTDEFIFDFMPFSEEKGNCIELTKPYLALYELDEFDPLKMKRFIKKDGLLKFVYKDLVSKDHSEEDAARLIFNSYVLGDPVMEAEYNKL
;
A
#
# COMPACT_ATOMS: atom_id res chain seq x y z
N MET A 1 -10.16 26.73 -12.85
CA MET A 1 -10.30 26.17 -11.49
C MET A 1 -11.66 25.52 -11.38
N LYS A 2 -11.73 24.19 -11.42
CA LYS A 2 -12.97 23.43 -11.16
C LYS A 2 -12.60 22.25 -10.25
N ALA A 3 -13.35 22.16 -9.16
CA ALA A 3 -13.35 21.24 -8.03
C ALA A 3 -12.28 20.12 -8.03
N GLN A 4 -11.28 20.24 -7.16
CA GLN A 4 -10.88 19.07 -6.39
C GLN A 4 -12.07 18.71 -5.52
N SER A 5 -12.75 17.60 -5.79
CA SER A 5 -13.63 17.00 -4.80
C SER A 5 -12.80 16.74 -3.55
N ASN A 6 -13.17 17.34 -2.42
CA ASN A 6 -12.53 17.05 -1.13
C ASN A 6 -12.90 15.61 -0.74
N PHE A 7 -12.12 14.64 -1.23
CA PHE A 7 -12.24 13.27 -0.79
C PHE A 7 -11.85 13.20 0.69
N ASN A 8 -12.69 12.58 1.51
CA ASN A 8 -12.27 12.13 2.82
C ASN A 8 -11.48 10.83 2.64
N THR A 9 -10.18 10.95 2.37
CA THR A 9 -9.30 9.83 2.03
C THR A 9 -9.22 8.79 3.14
N GLU A 10 -9.25 9.19 4.41
CA GLU A 10 -9.25 8.27 5.55
C GLU A 10 -10.52 7.42 5.62
N ALA A 11 -11.69 8.06 5.44
CA ALA A 11 -12.96 7.34 5.42
C ALA A 11 -13.04 6.37 4.23
N ILE A 12 -12.63 6.83 3.05
CA ILE A 12 -12.58 6.01 1.83
C ILE A 12 -11.65 4.81 2.04
N LEU A 13 -10.42 5.04 2.53
CA LEU A 13 -9.47 3.96 2.77
C LEU A 13 -10.01 2.95 3.79
N THR A 14 -10.72 3.41 4.83
CA THR A 14 -11.34 2.53 5.82
C THR A 14 -12.37 1.59 5.17
N HIS A 15 -13.25 2.12 4.32
CA HIS A 15 -14.22 1.31 3.59
C HIS A 15 -13.57 0.35 2.61
N VAL A 16 -12.59 0.84 1.85
CA VAL A 16 -11.84 0.05 0.86
C VAL A 16 -11.10 -1.11 1.54
N ASN A 17 -10.38 -0.86 2.64
CA ASN A 17 -9.64 -1.90 3.35
C ASN A 17 -10.55 -2.98 3.93
N LYS A 18 -11.66 -2.58 4.54
CA LYS A 18 -12.64 -3.54 5.05
C LYS A 18 -13.19 -4.41 3.92
N HIS A 19 -13.58 -3.80 2.80
CA HIS A 19 -14.11 -4.50 1.63
C HIS A 19 -13.10 -5.48 1.04
N ILE A 20 -11.85 -5.04 0.89
CA ILE A 20 -10.75 -5.86 0.42
C ILE A 20 -10.58 -7.10 1.32
N GLN A 21 -10.54 -6.92 2.64
CA GLN A 21 -10.42 -8.02 3.59
C GLN A 21 -11.56 -9.03 3.47
N GLU A 22 -12.81 -8.55 3.41
CA GLU A 22 -14.00 -9.39 3.32
C GLU A 22 -14.07 -10.16 1.99
N CYS A 23 -13.72 -9.52 0.86
CA CYS A 23 -13.85 -10.13 -0.46
C CYS A 23 -12.68 -11.03 -0.84
N THR A 24 -11.52 -10.85 -0.22
CA THR A 24 -10.30 -11.58 -0.61
C THR A 24 -9.70 -12.42 0.52
N GLU A 25 -10.46 -12.70 1.56
CA GLU A 25 -10.04 -13.52 2.72
C GLU A 25 -9.38 -14.84 2.29
N ASP A 26 -9.94 -15.53 1.29
CA ASP A 26 -9.40 -16.79 0.76
C ASP A 26 -8.01 -16.65 0.12
N PHE A 27 -7.69 -15.48 -0.46
CA PHE A 27 -6.40 -15.17 -1.08
C PHE A 27 -5.40 -14.61 -0.05
N TYR A 28 -5.89 -13.82 0.91
CA TYR A 28 -5.10 -13.25 2.00
C TYR A 28 -4.50 -14.35 2.87
N ASN A 29 -5.29 -15.36 3.23
CA ASN A 29 -4.86 -16.45 4.10
C ASN A 29 -3.80 -17.36 3.44
N GLN A 30 -3.69 -17.33 2.11
CA GLN A 30 -2.69 -18.08 1.35
C GLN A 30 -1.43 -17.25 1.04
N SER A 31 -1.37 -15.99 1.46
CA SER A 31 -0.30 -15.03 1.11
C SER A 31 -0.21 -14.67 -0.37
N ASP A 32 -1.25 -14.98 -1.16
CA ASP A 32 -1.26 -14.80 -2.62
C ASP A 32 -1.66 -13.39 -3.05
N PHE A 33 -2.26 -12.60 -2.15
CA PHE A 33 -2.68 -11.23 -2.39
C PHE A 33 -2.25 -10.32 -1.23
N LYS A 34 -1.31 -9.41 -1.49
CA LYS A 34 -0.78 -8.44 -0.52
C LYS A 34 -0.77 -7.04 -1.14
N PRO A 35 -1.77 -6.19 -0.86
CA PRO A 35 -1.77 -4.81 -1.34
C PRO A 35 -0.52 -4.05 -0.89
N THR A 36 0.15 -3.41 -1.84
CA THR A 36 1.34 -2.58 -1.61
C THR A 36 1.07 -1.11 -1.90
N PHE A 37 0.06 -0.80 -2.71
CA PHE A 37 -0.33 0.57 -3.00
C PHE A 37 -1.82 0.61 -3.37
N ILE A 38 -2.55 1.58 -2.82
CA ILE A 38 -3.95 1.83 -3.14
C ILE A 38 -4.11 3.31 -3.45
N CYS A 39 -4.70 3.62 -4.59
CA CYS A 39 -4.97 5.00 -4.96
C CYS A 39 -6.32 5.16 -5.66
N LEU A 40 -6.85 6.38 -5.62
CA LEU A 40 -7.93 6.80 -6.49
C LEU A 40 -7.34 7.16 -7.85
N VAL A 41 -8.02 6.77 -8.91
CA VAL A 41 -7.70 7.18 -10.27
C VAL A 41 -8.96 7.64 -11.00
N GLY A 42 -8.85 7.84 -12.32
CA GLY A 42 -10.01 8.04 -13.17
C GLY A 42 -10.61 9.44 -13.09
N SER A 43 -11.87 9.53 -13.51
CA SER A 43 -12.47 10.81 -13.92
C SER A 43 -12.66 11.78 -12.76
N ARG A 44 -12.91 11.28 -11.55
CA ARG A 44 -13.12 12.12 -10.35
C ARG A 44 -11.82 12.75 -9.86
N VAL A 45 -10.70 12.04 -9.98
CA VAL A 45 -9.37 12.59 -9.66
C VAL A 45 -8.90 13.56 -10.74
N ALA A 46 -9.16 13.25 -12.00
CA ALA A 46 -8.80 14.11 -13.14
C ALA A 46 -9.69 15.37 -13.29
N GLY A 47 -10.80 15.47 -12.54
CA GLY A 47 -11.76 16.58 -12.64
C GLY A 47 -12.59 16.57 -13.92
N THR A 48 -12.69 15.41 -14.58
CA THR A 48 -13.48 15.19 -15.81
C THR A 48 -14.72 14.33 -15.57
N ASN A 49 -15.10 14.12 -14.31
CA ASN A 49 -16.22 13.28 -13.92
C ASN A 49 -17.58 13.90 -14.26
N LYS A 50 -18.58 13.02 -14.31
CA LYS A 50 -20.00 13.37 -14.38
C LYS A 50 -20.65 13.09 -13.01
N GLU A 51 -21.91 13.49 -12.87
CA GLU A 51 -22.69 13.33 -11.64
C GLU A 51 -22.73 11.87 -11.15
N TYR A 52 -22.88 10.92 -12.08
CA TYR A 52 -22.97 9.48 -11.81
C TYR A 52 -21.67 8.71 -12.08
N SER A 53 -20.52 9.39 -12.15
CA SER A 53 -19.25 8.69 -12.28
C SER A 53 -19.03 7.77 -11.08
N ASP A 54 -18.53 6.57 -11.32
CA ASP A 54 -17.93 5.71 -10.32
C ASP A 54 -16.69 6.36 -9.67
N LEU A 55 -16.20 5.70 -8.63
CA LEU A 55 -14.93 5.99 -7.98
C LEU A 55 -13.97 4.83 -8.24
N ASP A 56 -13.03 5.06 -9.16
CA ASP A 56 -12.04 4.06 -9.58
C ASP A 56 -10.95 3.87 -8.51
N ILE A 57 -10.80 2.65 -8.01
CA ILE A 57 -9.79 2.24 -7.03
C ILE A 57 -8.75 1.34 -7.72
N ALA A 58 -7.53 1.85 -7.78
CA ALA A 58 -6.34 1.13 -8.16
C ALA A 58 -5.76 0.38 -6.96
N ILE A 59 -5.43 -0.92 -7.12
CA ILE A 59 -4.75 -1.68 -6.07
C ILE A 59 -3.54 -2.41 -6.65
N GLN A 60 -2.34 -1.93 -6.34
CA GLN A 60 -1.12 -2.68 -6.58
C GLN A 60 -0.96 -3.76 -5.52
N TYR A 61 -0.52 -4.95 -5.91
CA TYR A 61 -0.25 -6.01 -4.95
C TYR A 61 0.95 -6.89 -5.33
N LYS A 62 1.55 -7.50 -4.29
CA LYS A 62 2.50 -8.62 -4.39
C LYS A 62 1.77 -9.95 -4.14
N GLY A 63 2.28 -11.03 -4.73
CA GLY A 63 1.78 -12.39 -4.55
C GLY A 63 1.38 -13.08 -5.87
N ASP A 64 1.01 -14.35 -5.78
CA ASP A 64 0.79 -15.22 -6.94
C ASP A 64 -0.66 -15.32 -7.41
N ALA A 65 -1.61 -14.67 -6.70
CA ALA A 65 -3.00 -14.65 -7.13
C ALA A 65 -3.15 -13.99 -8.49
N ARG A 66 -3.95 -14.62 -9.35
CA ARG A 66 -4.25 -14.11 -10.68
C ARG A 66 -5.12 -12.86 -10.57
N GLU A 67 -4.75 -11.79 -11.28
CA GLU A 67 -5.46 -10.50 -11.27
C GLU A 67 -6.97 -10.66 -11.52
N GLY A 68 -7.35 -11.51 -12.46
CA GLY A 68 -8.76 -11.76 -12.80
C GLY A 68 -9.55 -12.39 -11.65
N ASP A 69 -8.92 -13.22 -10.81
CA ASP A 69 -9.59 -13.87 -9.69
C ASP A 69 -9.80 -12.85 -8.56
N ILE A 70 -8.80 -11.99 -8.29
CA ILE A 70 -8.93 -10.86 -7.34
C ILE A 70 -9.96 -9.86 -7.83
N HIS A 71 -9.91 -9.47 -9.11
CA HIS A 71 -10.88 -8.55 -9.71
C HIS A 71 -12.30 -9.10 -9.61
N HIS A 72 -12.48 -10.40 -9.89
CA HIS A 72 -13.77 -11.05 -9.71
C HIS A 72 -14.22 -11.03 -8.25
N ALA A 73 -13.33 -11.33 -7.31
CA ALA A 73 -13.63 -11.34 -5.88
C ALA A 73 -14.05 -9.96 -5.37
N LEU A 74 -13.26 -8.92 -5.64
CA LEU A 74 -13.54 -7.53 -5.24
C LEU A 74 -14.84 -6.97 -5.83
N ASN A 75 -15.21 -7.39 -7.04
CA ASN A 75 -16.41 -6.93 -7.74
C ASN A 75 -17.61 -7.90 -7.63
N SER A 76 -17.46 -9.03 -6.92
CA SER A 76 -18.55 -10.00 -6.70
C SER A 76 -19.62 -9.43 -5.77
N ILE A 77 -19.19 -8.59 -4.83
CA ILE A 77 -20.03 -7.81 -3.93
C ILE A 77 -19.73 -6.34 -4.24
N PRO A 78 -20.68 -5.57 -4.79
CA PRO A 78 -20.47 -4.16 -5.06
C PRO A 78 -20.25 -3.39 -3.75
N LEU A 79 -19.22 -2.54 -3.71
CA LEU A 79 -19.07 -1.53 -2.66
C LEU A 79 -19.72 -0.22 -3.12
N SER A 80 -20.60 0.33 -2.29
CA SER A 80 -21.21 1.63 -2.52
C SER A 80 -21.46 2.38 -1.22
N THR A 81 -21.37 3.71 -1.29
CA THR A 81 -21.89 4.65 -0.28
C THR A 81 -23.02 5.47 -0.90
N ASP A 82 -23.63 6.35 -0.12
CA ASP A 82 -24.60 7.33 -0.65
C ASP A 82 -23.98 8.26 -1.72
N GLU A 83 -22.65 8.39 -1.73
CA GLU A 83 -21.92 9.30 -2.62
C GLU A 83 -21.25 8.61 -3.81
N PHE A 84 -20.81 7.36 -3.64
CA PHE A 84 -19.95 6.69 -4.60
C PHE A 84 -20.35 5.23 -4.83
N ILE A 85 -20.23 4.81 -6.09
CA ILE A 85 -20.12 3.41 -6.46
C ILE A 85 -18.65 3.16 -6.75
N PHE A 86 -18.07 2.14 -6.16
CA PHE A 86 -16.64 1.85 -6.27
C PHE A 86 -16.41 0.83 -7.40
N ASP A 87 -15.38 1.06 -8.20
CA ASP A 87 -14.88 0.09 -9.18
C ASP A 87 -13.42 -0.25 -8.84
N PHE A 88 -13.08 -1.53 -8.84
CA PHE A 88 -11.78 -2.01 -8.36
C PHE A 88 -10.92 -2.59 -9.48
N MET A 89 -9.72 -2.04 -9.61
CA MET A 89 -8.70 -2.45 -10.59
C MET A 89 -7.45 -2.95 -9.86
N PRO A 90 -7.39 -4.24 -9.48
CA PRO A 90 -6.17 -4.83 -8.95
C PRO A 90 -5.16 -5.05 -10.08
N PHE A 91 -3.88 -4.84 -9.79
CA PHE A 91 -2.79 -5.16 -10.70
C PHE A 91 -1.57 -5.67 -9.93
N SER A 92 -0.93 -6.71 -10.47
CA SER A 92 0.26 -7.31 -9.90
C SER A 92 1.48 -6.43 -10.15
N GLU A 93 2.29 -6.23 -9.12
CA GLU A 93 3.59 -5.55 -9.25
C GLU A 93 4.55 -6.29 -10.19
N GLU A 94 4.44 -7.62 -10.29
CA GLU A 94 5.37 -8.46 -11.04
C GLU A 94 4.86 -8.84 -12.43
N LYS A 95 3.54 -9.00 -12.58
CA LYS A 95 2.92 -9.64 -13.76
C LYS A 95 1.91 -8.75 -14.49
N GLY A 96 1.58 -7.59 -13.92
CA GLY A 96 0.38 -6.84 -14.28
C GLY A 96 0.54 -5.79 -15.37
N ASN A 97 -0.60 -5.36 -15.90
CA ASN A 97 -0.70 -4.10 -16.63
C ASN A 97 -0.65 -2.96 -15.60
N CYS A 98 0.55 -2.46 -15.33
CA CYS A 98 0.75 -1.35 -14.41
C CYS A 98 -0.25 -0.21 -14.68
N ILE A 99 -0.80 0.37 -13.62
CA ILE A 99 -1.55 1.62 -13.78
C ILE A 99 -0.58 2.70 -14.21
N GLU A 100 -1.01 3.48 -15.20
CA GLU A 100 -0.23 4.59 -15.73
C GLU A 100 -0.25 5.75 -14.73
N LEU A 101 0.65 5.70 -13.73
CA LEU A 101 0.81 6.72 -12.69
C LEU A 101 1.34 8.06 -13.21
N THR A 102 1.56 8.20 -14.52
CA THR A 102 1.79 9.51 -15.16
C THR A 102 0.50 10.32 -15.29
N LYS A 103 -0.67 9.67 -15.18
CA LYS A 103 -1.97 10.32 -15.07
C LYS A 103 -2.25 10.72 -13.61
N PRO A 104 -3.13 11.72 -13.38
CA PRO A 104 -3.51 12.11 -12.03
C PRO A 104 -4.07 10.94 -11.21
N TYR A 105 -3.51 10.75 -10.02
CA TYR A 105 -3.97 9.80 -9.02
C TYR A 105 -3.95 10.47 -7.63
N LEU A 106 -4.70 9.92 -6.68
CA LEU A 106 -4.64 10.31 -5.27
C LEU A 106 -4.31 9.08 -4.43
N ALA A 107 -3.11 9.03 -3.86
CA ALA A 107 -2.71 7.95 -2.97
C ALA A 107 -3.61 7.89 -1.74
N LEU A 108 -4.12 6.70 -1.43
CA LEU A 108 -4.86 6.42 -0.20
C LEU A 108 -3.99 5.65 0.78
N TYR A 109 -3.26 4.67 0.26
CA TYR A 109 -2.35 3.83 1.02
C TYR A 109 -1.11 3.52 0.18
N GLU A 110 0.03 3.55 0.83
CA GLU A 110 1.28 3.05 0.28
C GLU A 110 1.89 2.21 1.40
N LEU A 111 2.22 0.96 1.08
CA LEU A 111 2.96 0.10 1.98
C LEU A 111 4.36 0.69 2.07
N ASP A 112 4.58 1.51 3.10
CA ASP A 112 5.92 1.83 3.54
C ASP A 112 6.47 0.53 4.13
N GLU A 113 7.34 -0.18 3.39
CA GLU A 113 8.01 -1.39 3.89
C GLU A 113 8.77 -1.09 5.19
N PHE A 114 9.04 0.19 5.46
CA PHE A 114 9.58 0.69 6.70
C PHE A 114 8.51 0.97 7.77
N ASP A 115 8.38 0.06 8.73
CA ASP A 115 7.76 0.33 10.04
C ASP A 115 8.87 0.71 11.06
N PRO A 116 8.85 1.94 11.62
CA PRO A 116 9.90 2.41 12.54
C PRO A 116 9.91 1.66 13.87
N LEU A 117 8.76 1.20 14.38
CA LEU A 117 8.70 0.42 15.61
C LEU A 117 9.22 -0.99 15.39
N LYS A 118 8.83 -1.62 14.27
CA LYS A 118 9.36 -2.91 13.84
C LYS A 118 10.87 -2.83 13.59
N MET A 119 11.35 -1.77 12.97
CA MET A 119 12.79 -1.56 12.74
C MET A 119 13.55 -1.38 14.04
N LYS A 120 13.04 -0.62 15.00
CA LYS A 120 13.64 -0.52 16.34
C LYS A 120 13.69 -1.88 17.06
N ARG A 121 12.73 -2.78 16.85
CA ARG A 121 12.79 -4.15 17.38
C ARG A 121 13.87 -4.96 16.65
N PHE A 122 13.99 -4.81 15.34
CA PHE A 122 15.02 -5.52 14.56
C PHE A 122 16.43 -5.10 14.95
N ILE A 123 16.68 -3.79 15.05
CA ILE A 123 17.94 -3.20 15.51
C ILE A 123 18.36 -3.73 16.88
N LYS A 124 17.41 -4.03 17.77
CA LYS A 124 17.74 -4.58 19.10
C LYS A 124 18.21 -6.04 19.05
N LYS A 125 17.77 -6.80 18.05
CA LYS A 125 18.10 -8.23 17.88
C LYS A 125 19.43 -8.43 17.16
N ASP A 126 19.77 -7.56 16.21
CA ASP A 126 20.99 -7.69 15.42
C ASP A 126 22.14 -6.84 15.97
N GLY A 127 23.32 -7.45 16.16
CA GLY A 127 24.48 -6.79 16.74
C GLY A 127 25.09 -5.69 15.86
N LEU A 128 25.11 -5.89 14.53
CA LEU A 128 25.63 -4.93 13.57
C LEU A 128 24.68 -3.74 13.44
N LEU A 129 23.38 -3.99 13.25
CA LEU A 129 22.38 -2.92 13.16
C LEU A 129 22.37 -2.07 14.44
N LYS A 130 22.48 -2.70 15.61
CA LYS A 130 22.59 -2.00 16.90
C LYS A 130 23.82 -1.10 16.98
N PHE A 131 24.95 -1.56 16.46
CA PHE A 131 26.18 -0.77 16.42
C PHE A 131 26.03 0.45 15.53
N VAL A 132 25.56 0.27 14.29
CA VAL A 132 25.33 1.35 13.32
C VAL A 132 24.30 2.36 13.84
N TYR A 133 23.21 1.89 14.44
CA TYR A 133 22.18 2.76 15.03
C TYR A 133 22.75 3.68 16.11
N LYS A 134 23.58 3.15 17.00
CA LYS A 134 24.23 3.96 18.04
C LYS A 134 25.17 4.99 17.45
N ASP A 135 25.94 4.64 16.43
CA ASP A 135 26.83 5.57 15.73
C ASP A 135 26.04 6.72 15.07
N LEU A 136 24.96 6.40 14.36
CA LEU A 136 24.09 7.41 13.72
C LEU A 136 23.44 8.35 14.73
N VAL A 137 22.83 7.83 15.80
CA VAL A 137 22.22 8.65 16.84
C VAL A 137 23.27 9.51 17.56
N SER A 138 24.50 9.01 17.74
CA SER A 138 25.61 9.80 18.31
C SER A 138 26.06 10.96 17.41
N LYS A 139 25.73 10.89 16.12
CA LYS A 139 25.99 11.91 15.10
C LYS A 139 24.78 12.82 14.84
N ASP A 140 23.89 12.92 15.82
CA ASP A 140 22.74 13.84 15.82
C ASP A 140 21.62 13.50 14.82
N HIS A 141 21.58 12.26 14.32
CA HIS A 141 20.40 11.75 13.63
C HIS A 141 19.29 11.45 14.63
N SER A 142 18.03 11.80 14.27
CA SER A 142 16.88 11.36 15.04
C SER A 142 16.80 9.82 15.05
N GLU A 143 16.17 9.25 16.07
CA GLU A 143 16.00 7.79 16.15
C GLU A 143 15.25 7.22 14.94
N GLU A 144 14.30 7.97 14.39
CA GLU A 144 13.51 7.56 13.24
C GLU A 144 14.32 7.63 11.95
N ASP A 145 15.07 8.71 11.75
CA ASP A 145 15.97 8.86 10.59
C ASP A 145 17.08 7.80 10.62
N ALA A 146 17.65 7.53 11.79
CA ALA A 146 18.65 6.48 11.96
C ALA A 146 18.07 5.10 11.63
N ALA A 147 16.85 4.80 12.09
CA ALA A 147 16.17 3.54 11.76
C ALA A 147 15.88 3.44 10.25
N ARG A 148 15.42 4.52 9.61
CA ARG A 148 15.11 4.54 8.18
C ARG A 148 16.36 4.41 7.30
N LEU A 149 17.45 5.09 7.67
CA LEU A 149 18.74 4.93 7.00
C LEU A 149 19.25 3.50 7.07
N ILE A 150 19.14 2.85 8.24
CA ILE A 150 19.54 1.46 8.40
C ILE A 150 18.67 0.54 7.57
N PHE A 151 17.34 0.72 7.60
CA PHE A 151 16.43 -0.06 6.78
C PHE A 151 16.82 0.03 5.29
N ASN A 152 16.98 1.25 4.77
CA ASN A 152 17.32 1.46 3.36
C ASN A 152 18.72 0.92 2.98
N SER A 153 19.66 0.88 3.91
CA SER A 153 21.06 0.51 3.62
C SER A 153 21.39 -0.96 3.87
N TYR A 154 20.68 -1.62 4.79
CA TYR A 154 21.01 -2.97 5.27
C TYR A 154 19.85 -3.95 5.17
N VAL A 155 18.61 -3.48 5.03
CA VAL A 155 17.43 -4.35 4.98
C VAL A 155 16.92 -4.38 3.55
N LEU A 156 16.52 -3.22 3.02
CA LEU A 156 15.95 -3.11 1.70
C LEU A 156 16.93 -3.60 0.61
N GLY A 157 16.47 -4.53 -0.22
CA GLY A 157 17.24 -5.15 -1.28
C GLY A 157 18.13 -6.32 -0.84
N ASP A 158 18.19 -6.66 0.46
CA ASP A 158 18.88 -7.85 0.96
C ASP A 158 17.84 -8.93 1.33
N PRO A 159 17.70 -10.03 0.55
CA PRO A 159 16.65 -11.03 0.76
C PRO A 159 16.70 -11.71 2.13
N VAL A 160 17.88 -11.82 2.74
CA VAL A 160 18.02 -12.45 4.06
C VAL A 160 17.55 -11.48 5.13
N MET A 161 17.96 -10.23 5.05
CA MET A 161 17.60 -9.19 6.01
C MET A 161 16.12 -8.81 5.90
N GLU A 162 15.56 -8.73 4.69
CA GLU A 162 14.11 -8.54 4.48
C GLU A 162 13.31 -9.70 5.06
N ALA A 163 13.74 -10.95 4.85
CA ALA A 163 13.07 -12.11 5.42
C ALA A 163 13.10 -12.10 6.95
N GLU A 164 14.23 -11.75 7.58
CA GLU A 164 14.34 -11.62 9.03
C GLU A 164 13.52 -10.44 9.57
N TYR A 165 13.54 -9.31 8.86
CA TYR A 165 12.71 -8.15 9.19
C TYR A 165 11.23 -8.53 9.14
N ASN A 166 10.79 -9.21 8.08
CA ASN A 166 9.39 -9.58 7.88
C ASN A 166 8.83 -10.60 8.89
N LYS A 167 9.69 -11.34 9.61
CA LYS A 167 9.30 -12.28 10.68
C LYS A 167 8.98 -11.61 12.03
N LEU A 168 9.30 -10.33 12.20
CA LEU A 168 9.06 -9.55 13.44
C LEU A 168 7.63 -9.06 13.59
#